data_AF-A0A522TYG3-F1
#
_entry.id   AF-A0A522TYG3-F1
#
_cell.length_a   1.000
_cell.length_b   1.000
_cell.length_c   1.000
_cell.angle_alpha   90.00
_cell.angle_beta   90.00
_cell.angle_gamma   90.00
#
_symmetry.space_group_name_H-M   'P 1'
#
loop_
_entity.id
_entity.type
_entity.pdbx_description
1 polymer ?
#
loop_
_entity_poly.entity_id
_entity_poly.type
_entity_poly.pdbx_seq_one_letter_code
_entity_poly.pdbx_strand_id
1 'polypeptide(L)'
;MIESRYWKEDLIAHARRLRSSKSPPRWSEGAVVNFEKELMISFFMIRVLLEHKKTSSKSQNYQVPVHCAPWNGKLVTQLNFWDVDELYHFEKEVEKRVSLPFLANQFIHSKIIYTLRDTTRNWSEVLLCSDLEIKKAIYRISVEEIRKVFI
;
A
#
# COMPACT_ATOMS: atom_id res chain seq x y z
N MET A 1 -28.94 -2.62 10.34
CA MET A 1 -27.63 -3.09 9.83
C MET A 1 -27.13 -2.07 8.81
N ILE A 2 -25.96 -1.46 9.00
CA ILE A 2 -25.45 -0.45 8.04
C ILE A 2 -24.94 -1.16 6.80
N GLU A 3 -25.32 -0.68 5.62
CA GLU A 3 -25.08 -1.38 4.37
C GLU A 3 -23.61 -1.31 3.92
N SER A 4 -23.04 -2.44 3.47
CA SER A 4 -21.62 -2.52 3.05
C SER A 4 -21.34 -1.80 1.74
N ARG A 5 -22.38 -1.58 0.95
CA ARG A 5 -22.33 -1.02 -0.40
C ARG A 5 -21.63 0.35 -0.44
N TYR A 6 -21.90 1.23 0.51
CA TYR A 6 -21.34 2.59 0.50
C TYR A 6 -19.81 2.59 0.57
N TRP A 7 -19.24 1.79 1.48
CA TRP A 7 -17.79 1.58 1.54
C TRP A 7 -17.21 0.99 0.25
N LYS A 8 -17.93 0.05 -0.38
CA LYS A 8 -17.49 -0.58 -1.63
C LYS A 8 -17.56 0.39 -2.81
N GLU A 9 -18.57 1.24 -2.87
CA GLU A 9 -18.70 2.29 -3.89
C GLU A 9 -17.55 3.29 -3.78
N ASP A 10 -17.18 3.68 -2.56
CA ASP A 10 -15.99 4.50 -2.33
C ASP A 10 -14.73 3.79 -2.82
N LEU A 11 -14.48 2.54 -2.42
CA LEU A 11 -13.31 1.76 -2.88
C LEU A 11 -13.24 1.67 -4.41
N ILE A 12 -14.37 1.43 -5.09
CA ILE A 12 -14.45 1.44 -6.55
C ILE A 12 -14.09 2.82 -7.10
N ALA A 13 -14.61 3.91 -6.52
CA ALA A 13 -14.25 5.27 -6.93
C ALA A 13 -12.75 5.55 -6.75
N HIS A 14 -12.14 5.07 -5.68
CA HIS A 14 -10.71 5.22 -5.41
C HIS A 14 -9.89 4.40 -6.43
N ALA A 15 -10.28 3.15 -6.70
CA ALA A 15 -9.67 2.30 -7.73
C ALA A 15 -9.67 2.92 -9.13
N ARG A 16 -10.73 3.69 -9.43
CA ARG A 16 -10.85 4.42 -10.70
C ARG A 16 -9.89 5.61 -10.78
N ARG A 17 -9.60 6.29 -9.67
CA ARG A 17 -8.65 7.42 -9.59
C ARG A 17 -7.20 6.98 -9.61
N LEU A 18 -6.91 5.77 -9.11
CA LEU A 18 -5.60 5.13 -9.22
C LEU A 18 -5.21 4.75 -10.66
N ARG A 19 -6.12 4.87 -11.64
CA ARG A 19 -5.80 4.57 -13.05
C ARG A 19 -4.75 5.51 -13.60
N SER A 20 -3.88 4.97 -14.45
CA SER A 20 -2.94 5.77 -15.23
C SER A 20 -3.69 6.82 -16.06
N SER A 21 -3.21 8.06 -16.03
CA SER A 21 -3.67 9.16 -16.86
C SER A 21 -2.75 9.35 -18.06
N LYS A 22 -3.32 9.80 -19.19
CA LYS A 22 -2.56 10.23 -20.37
C LYS A 22 -1.74 11.51 -20.10
N SER A 23 -2.18 12.33 -19.16
CA SER A 23 -1.50 13.56 -18.75
C SER A 23 -1.48 13.65 -17.23
N PRO A 24 -0.62 12.87 -16.54
CA PRO A 24 -0.55 12.89 -15.09
C PRO A 24 -0.11 14.29 -14.60
N PRO A 25 -0.65 14.74 -13.45
CA PRO A 25 -0.25 16.01 -12.88
C PRO A 25 1.26 16.03 -12.59
N ARG A 26 1.86 17.22 -12.62
CA ARG A 26 3.25 17.40 -12.19
C ARG A 26 3.42 16.91 -10.75
N TRP A 27 4.66 16.53 -10.43
CA TRP A 27 4.98 16.19 -9.05
C TRP A 27 4.80 17.40 -8.14
N SER A 28 4.14 17.18 -7.02
CA SER A 28 4.11 18.10 -5.88
C SER A 28 3.95 17.26 -4.62
N GLU A 29 4.47 17.77 -3.51
CA GLU A 29 4.28 17.13 -2.21
C GLU A 29 2.79 16.94 -1.89
N GLY A 30 1.96 17.95 -2.16
CA GLY A 30 0.51 17.82 -1.99
C GLY A 30 -0.12 16.69 -2.81
N ALA A 31 0.37 16.42 -4.03
CA ALA A 31 -0.12 15.32 -4.85
C ALA A 31 0.30 13.95 -4.27
N VAL A 32 1.52 13.84 -3.74
CA VAL A 32 2.03 12.64 -3.04
C VAL A 32 1.17 12.38 -1.80
N VAL A 33 1.03 13.38 -0.93
CA VAL A 33 0.31 13.25 0.34
C VAL A 33 -1.17 12.91 0.13
N ASN A 34 -1.83 13.51 -0.86
CA ASN A 34 -3.23 13.18 -1.16
C ASN A 34 -3.39 11.75 -1.67
N PHE A 35 -2.43 11.28 -2.48
CA PHE A 35 -2.41 9.90 -2.94
C PHE A 35 -2.19 8.92 -1.77
N GLU A 36 -1.25 9.20 -0.88
CA GLU A 36 -1.03 8.40 0.33
C GLU A 36 -2.25 8.37 1.25
N LYS A 37 -2.88 9.52 1.51
CA LYS A 37 -4.13 9.60 2.28
C LYS A 37 -5.23 8.74 1.67
N GLU A 38 -5.39 8.81 0.35
CA GLU A 38 -6.38 8.01 -0.37
C GLU A 38 -6.14 6.50 -0.19
N LEU A 39 -4.88 6.07 -0.27
CA LEU A 39 -4.50 4.68 0.00
C LEU A 39 -4.79 4.28 1.45
N MET A 40 -4.34 5.08 2.42
CA MET A 40 -4.54 4.79 3.86
C MET A 40 -6.02 4.68 4.21
N ILE A 41 -6.85 5.62 3.72
CA ILE A 41 -8.30 5.60 3.93
C ILE A 41 -8.89 4.36 3.28
N SER A 42 -8.54 4.03 2.04
CA SER A 42 -9.04 2.84 1.35
C SER A 42 -8.73 1.55 2.12
N PHE A 43 -7.51 1.39 2.60
CA PHE A 43 -7.12 0.22 3.38
C PHE A 43 -7.76 0.18 4.77
N PHE A 44 -8.05 1.33 5.37
CA PHE A 44 -8.91 1.42 6.54
C PHE A 44 -10.34 0.93 6.25
N MET A 45 -10.96 1.34 5.13
CA MET A 45 -12.28 0.85 4.72
C MET A 45 -12.26 -0.68 4.56
N ILE A 46 -11.23 -1.22 3.92
CA ILE A 46 -11.04 -2.66 3.73
C ILE A 46 -10.93 -3.38 5.08
N ARG A 47 -10.15 -2.84 6.02
CA ARG A 47 -10.00 -3.40 7.36
C ARG A 47 -11.36 -3.51 8.07
N VAL A 48 -12.14 -2.43 8.06
CA VAL A 48 -13.49 -2.39 8.63
C VAL A 48 -14.41 -3.43 7.97
N LEU A 49 -14.39 -3.53 6.64
CA LEU A 49 -15.20 -4.51 5.91
C LEU A 49 -14.80 -5.96 6.23
N LEU A 50 -13.51 -6.25 6.39
CA LEU A 50 -12.99 -7.56 6.78
C LEU A 50 -13.42 -7.94 8.20
N GLU A 51 -13.24 -7.05 9.17
CA GLU A 51 -13.59 -7.28 10.57
C GLU A 51 -15.10 -7.50 10.75
N HIS A 52 -15.92 -6.76 10.00
CA HIS A 52 -17.37 -6.93 10.00
C HIS A 52 -17.86 -8.10 9.13
N LYS A 53 -16.95 -8.89 8.53
CA LYS A 53 -17.28 -10.01 7.63
C LYS A 53 -18.20 -9.60 6.47
N LYS A 54 -18.04 -8.37 5.95
CA LYS A 54 -18.84 -7.80 4.84
C LYS A 54 -18.17 -7.96 3.48
N THR A 55 -17.16 -8.81 3.42
CA THR A 55 -16.39 -9.19 2.23
C THR A 55 -16.73 -10.62 1.80
N SER A 56 -16.54 -10.91 0.51
CA SER A 56 -16.71 -12.28 0.01
C SER A 56 -15.57 -13.19 0.50
N SER A 57 -15.80 -14.51 0.53
CA SER A 57 -14.74 -15.49 0.82
C SER A 57 -13.57 -15.38 -0.16
N LYS A 58 -13.85 -15.07 -1.43
CA LYS A 58 -12.83 -14.80 -2.46
C LYS A 58 -11.93 -13.64 -2.04
N SER A 59 -12.50 -12.52 -1.58
CA SER A 59 -11.74 -11.34 -1.15
C SER A 59 -10.93 -11.63 0.13
N GLN A 60 -11.47 -12.42 1.06
CA GLN A 60 -10.78 -12.79 2.30
C GLN A 60 -9.57 -13.71 2.05
N ASN A 61 -9.71 -14.62 1.09
CA ASN A 61 -8.66 -15.57 0.72
C ASN A 61 -7.70 -15.02 -0.34
N TYR A 62 -7.93 -13.80 -0.85
CA TYR A 62 -7.04 -13.20 -1.83
C TYR A 62 -5.68 -12.93 -1.20
N GLN A 63 -4.64 -13.45 -1.85
CA GLN A 63 -3.25 -13.26 -1.46
C GLN A 63 -2.61 -12.29 -2.43
N VAL A 64 -2.28 -11.11 -1.92
CA VAL A 64 -1.73 -10.01 -2.71
C VAL A 64 -0.25 -10.30 -2.98
N PRO A 65 0.18 -10.35 -4.25
CA PRO A 65 1.59 -10.45 -4.57
C PRO A 65 2.28 -9.12 -4.24
N VAL A 66 3.37 -9.21 -3.49
CA VAL A 66 4.21 -8.08 -3.08
C VAL A 66 5.67 -8.49 -3.23
N HIS A 67 6.54 -7.52 -3.45
CA HIS A 67 7.97 -7.72 -3.31
C HIS A 67 8.41 -7.31 -1.90
N CYS A 68 9.38 -8.01 -1.35
CA CYS A 68 9.79 -7.90 0.03
C CYS A 68 11.31 -7.85 0.12
N ALA A 69 11.87 -6.74 0.59
CA ALA A 69 13.31 -6.59 0.81
C ALA A 69 13.62 -6.68 2.32
N PRO A 70 14.52 -7.58 2.75
CA PRO A 70 14.80 -7.78 4.16
C PRO A 70 15.59 -6.60 4.76
N TRP A 71 15.35 -6.34 6.04
CA TRP A 71 16.14 -5.38 6.83
C TRP A 71 17.60 -5.84 6.93
N ASN A 72 18.53 -4.89 6.88
CA ASN A 72 19.97 -5.18 6.85
C ASN A 72 20.66 -5.25 8.22
N GLY A 73 19.92 -5.05 9.32
CA GLY A 73 20.48 -5.06 10.67
C GLY A 73 20.87 -3.67 11.23
N LYS A 74 20.85 -2.60 10.43
CA LYS A 74 21.15 -1.24 10.91
C LYS A 74 20.05 -0.72 11.84
N LEU A 75 20.45 0.01 12.88
CA LEU A 75 19.51 0.64 13.80
C LEU A 75 18.59 1.64 13.06
N VAL A 76 17.30 1.38 13.11
CA VAL A 76 16.28 2.33 12.61
C VAL A 76 15.94 3.32 13.72
N THR A 77 16.06 4.60 13.41
CA THR A 77 15.85 5.76 14.28
C THR A 77 14.91 6.76 13.62
N GLN A 78 14.47 7.78 14.35
CA GLN A 78 13.66 8.87 13.77
C GLN A 78 14.46 9.74 12.77
N LEU A 79 15.79 9.61 12.71
CA LEU A 79 16.65 10.43 11.83
C LEU A 79 17.05 9.71 10.54
N ASN A 80 16.83 8.40 10.42
CA ASN A 80 17.24 7.63 9.25
C ASN A 80 16.13 6.73 8.67
N PHE A 81 14.91 6.74 9.23
CA PHE A 81 13.82 5.90 8.71
C PHE A 81 13.43 6.23 7.26
N TRP A 82 13.78 7.43 6.78
CA TRP A 82 13.58 7.82 5.38
C TRP A 82 14.59 7.19 4.42
N ASP A 83 15.71 6.69 4.92
CA ASP A 83 16.82 6.19 4.11
C ASP A 83 16.66 4.68 3.87
N VAL A 84 15.67 4.33 3.04
CA VAL A 84 15.30 2.94 2.81
C VAL A 84 16.41 2.16 2.10
N ASP A 85 17.18 2.81 1.22
CA ASP A 85 18.30 2.20 0.50
C ASP A 85 19.41 1.80 1.46
N GLU A 86 19.64 2.61 2.51
CA GLU A 86 20.59 2.28 3.55
C GLU A 86 20.10 1.26 4.58
N LEU A 87 18.79 1.03 4.71
CA LEU A 87 18.19 0.20 5.75
C LEU A 87 17.77 -1.20 5.27
N TYR A 88 17.55 -1.39 3.98
CA TYR A 88 17.04 -2.64 3.42
C TYR A 88 17.91 -3.16 2.29
N HIS A 89 17.96 -4.49 2.13
CA HIS A 89 18.68 -5.13 1.04
C HIS A 89 17.76 -5.33 -0.17
N PHE A 90 17.60 -4.30 -1.01
CA PHE A 90 16.82 -4.41 -2.25
C PHE A 90 17.39 -5.44 -3.24
N GLU A 91 18.70 -5.71 -3.20
CA GLU A 91 19.32 -6.79 -3.98
C GLU A 91 18.83 -8.19 -3.60
N LYS A 92 18.32 -8.35 -2.37
CA LYS A 92 17.76 -9.61 -1.84
C LYS A 92 16.23 -9.60 -1.84
N GLU A 93 15.62 -8.75 -2.65
CA GLU A 93 14.18 -8.65 -2.75
C GLU A 93 13.58 -9.95 -3.33
N VAL A 94 12.52 -10.43 -2.68
CA VAL A 94 11.82 -11.65 -3.09
C VAL A 94 10.34 -11.38 -3.26
N GLU A 95 9.70 -12.07 -4.21
CA GLU A 95 8.25 -12.06 -4.33
C GLU A 95 7.63 -12.87 -3.18
N LYS A 96 6.61 -12.32 -2.55
CA LYS A 96 5.84 -12.93 -1.48
C LYS A 96 4.35 -12.70 -1.70
N ARG A 97 3.56 -13.63 -1.21
CA ARG A 97 2.10 -13.50 -1.15
C ARG A 97 1.70 -13.17 0.28
N VAL A 98 0.98 -12.06 0.46
CA VAL A 98 0.52 -11.60 1.78
C VAL A 98 -1.00 -11.52 1.83
N SER A 99 -1.55 -11.73 3.02
CA SER A 99 -3.00 -11.65 3.21
C SER A 99 -3.48 -10.19 3.17
N LEU A 100 -4.71 -9.99 2.74
CA LEU A 100 -5.30 -8.66 2.71
C LEU A 100 -5.35 -7.95 4.10
N PRO A 101 -5.66 -8.64 5.22
CA PRO A 101 -5.55 -8.04 6.56
C PRO A 101 -4.14 -7.57 6.90
N PHE A 102 -3.10 -8.33 6.49
CA PHE A 102 -1.71 -7.94 6.71
C PHE A 102 -1.38 -6.67 5.93
N LEU A 103 -1.74 -6.62 4.65
CA LEU A 103 -1.51 -5.46 3.80
C LEU A 103 -2.24 -4.21 4.33
N ALA A 104 -3.51 -4.35 4.73
CA ALA A 104 -4.27 -3.25 5.32
C ALA A 104 -3.59 -2.70 6.58
N ASN A 105 -3.06 -3.57 7.44
CA ASN A 105 -2.29 -3.16 8.62
C ASN A 105 -1.01 -2.40 8.22
N GLN A 106 -0.30 -2.80 7.15
CA GLN A 106 0.89 -2.06 6.69
C GLN A 106 0.56 -0.62 6.29
N PHE A 107 -0.59 -0.38 5.64
CA PHE A 107 -1.02 0.97 5.27
C PHE A 107 -1.52 1.79 6.47
N ILE A 108 -2.32 1.20 7.35
CA ILE A 108 -2.92 1.93 8.48
C ILE A 108 -1.84 2.33 9.50
N HIS A 109 -0.86 1.47 9.73
CA HIS A 109 0.22 1.68 10.68
C HIS A 109 1.56 2.02 10.00
N SER A 110 1.52 2.57 8.79
CA SER A 110 2.73 2.85 8.02
C SER A 110 3.65 3.81 8.78
N LYS A 111 4.88 3.36 9.06
CA LYS A 111 5.97 4.22 9.55
C LYS A 111 6.80 4.76 8.38
N ILE A 112 6.92 3.96 7.32
CA ILE A 112 7.53 4.31 6.05
C ILE A 112 6.47 4.13 4.97
N ILE A 113 6.27 5.13 4.13
CA ILE A 113 5.50 5.05 2.90
C ILE A 113 6.18 5.92 1.84
N TYR A 114 6.43 5.33 0.68
CA TYR A 114 6.97 5.99 -0.49
C TYR A 114 6.13 5.60 -1.69
N THR A 115 5.71 6.60 -2.45
CA THR A 115 4.89 6.40 -3.64
C THR A 115 5.72 6.74 -4.86
N LEU A 116 5.92 5.74 -5.71
CA LEU A 116 6.85 5.78 -6.83
C LEU A 116 6.11 6.08 -8.13
N ARG A 117 6.71 6.92 -8.96
CA ARG A 117 6.20 7.23 -10.30
C ARG A 117 7.07 6.60 -11.37
N ASP A 118 6.44 6.16 -12.44
CA ASP A 118 7.12 5.65 -13.62
C ASP A 118 7.61 6.79 -14.55
N THR A 119 8.21 6.41 -15.67
CA THR A 119 8.68 7.34 -16.71
C THR A 119 7.54 8.14 -17.35
N THR A 120 6.30 7.66 -17.27
CA THR A 120 5.10 8.36 -17.75
C THR A 120 4.54 9.36 -16.73
N ARG A 121 5.15 9.44 -15.54
CA ARG A 121 4.74 10.25 -14.36
C ARG A 121 3.48 9.72 -13.67
N ASN A 122 3.01 8.53 -14.02
CA ASN A 122 1.91 7.87 -13.33
C ASN A 122 2.40 7.21 -12.05
N TRP A 123 1.53 7.09 -11.06
CA TRP A 123 1.81 6.27 -9.89
C TRP A 123 1.91 4.81 -10.31
N SER A 124 3.01 4.19 -9.91
CA SER A 124 3.39 2.85 -10.39
C SER A 124 3.43 1.86 -9.23
N GLU A 125 4.09 2.25 -8.14
CA GLU A 125 4.36 1.36 -7.02
C GLU A 125 4.30 2.13 -5.70
N VAL A 126 4.11 1.38 -4.63
CA VAL A 126 4.12 1.86 -3.26
C VAL A 126 5.08 0.99 -2.48
N LEU A 127 6.06 1.61 -1.85
CA LEU A 127 6.97 1.00 -0.92
C LEU A 127 6.52 1.39 0.48
N LEU A 128 6.23 0.43 1.35
CA LEU A 128 5.68 0.68 2.66
C LEU A 128 6.17 -0.29 3.71
N CYS A 129 6.17 0.18 4.95
CA CYS A 129 6.43 -0.64 6.12
C CYS A 129 5.71 -0.08 7.34
N SER A 130 5.05 -0.97 8.09
CA SER A 130 4.54 -0.65 9.43
C SER A 130 5.67 -0.53 10.45
N ASP A 131 5.36 0.09 11.58
CA ASP A 131 6.22 0.12 12.77
C ASP A 131 6.66 -1.27 13.24
N LEU A 132 5.78 -2.27 13.20
CA LEU A 132 6.07 -3.65 13.61
C LEU A 132 6.96 -4.41 12.62
N GLU A 133 6.92 -4.04 11.34
CA GLU A 133 7.67 -4.70 10.28
C GLU A 133 9.00 -4.00 9.97
N ILE A 134 9.25 -2.82 10.52
CA ILE A 134 10.40 -1.96 10.15
C ILE A 134 11.75 -2.63 10.36
N LYS A 135 11.88 -3.53 11.33
CA LYS A 135 13.09 -4.34 11.59
C LYS A 135 13.04 -5.74 10.98
N LYS A 136 12.12 -6.00 10.05
CA LYS A 136 11.95 -7.28 9.38
C LYS A 136 12.15 -7.12 7.89
N ALA A 137 11.27 -6.34 7.25
CA ALA A 137 11.30 -6.14 5.81
C ALA A 137 10.47 -4.93 5.41
N ILE A 138 10.79 -4.39 4.24
CA ILE A 138 9.98 -3.39 3.54
C ILE A 138 9.24 -4.06 2.38
N TYR A 139 8.01 -3.63 2.15
CA TYR A 139 7.13 -4.22 1.15
C TYR A 139 6.93 -3.26 -0.01
N ARG A 140 6.99 -3.77 -1.24
CA ARG A 140 6.75 -3.04 -2.47
C ARG A 140 5.57 -3.67 -3.21
N ILE A 141 4.58 -2.87 -3.56
CA ILE A 141 3.34 -3.31 -4.21
C ILE A 141 3.03 -2.40 -5.39
N SER A 142 2.59 -2.96 -6.51
CA SER A 142 2.17 -2.17 -7.66
C SER A 142 0.80 -1.52 -7.42
N VAL A 143 0.61 -0.33 -7.98
CA VAL A 143 -0.68 0.37 -7.95
C VAL A 143 -1.76 -0.45 -8.66
N GLU A 144 -1.39 -1.25 -9.66
CA GLU A 144 -2.33 -2.16 -10.32
C GLU A 144 -2.86 -3.26 -9.39
N GLU A 145 -2.00 -3.85 -8.55
CA GLU A 145 -2.44 -4.83 -7.56
C GLU A 145 -3.31 -4.19 -6.47
N ILE A 146 -2.98 -2.97 -6.03
CA ILE A 146 -3.84 -2.20 -5.13
C ILE A 146 -5.22 -1.97 -5.75
N ARG A 147 -5.28 -1.61 -7.04
CA ARG A 147 -6.56 -1.42 -7.75
C ARG A 147 -7.39 -2.69 -7.79
N LYS A 148 -6.77 -3.86 -8.00
CA LYS A 148 -7.46 -5.16 -7.97
C LYS A 148 -8.03 -5.48 -6.59
N VAL A 149 -7.36 -5.07 -5.53
CA VAL A 149 -7.85 -5.24 -4.15
C VAL A 149 -9.12 -4.42 -3.87
N PHE A 150 -9.29 -3.28 -4.54
CA PHE A 150 -10.41 -2.36 -4.32
C PHE A 150 -11.68 -2.74 -5.10
N ILE A 151 -11.61 -3.68 -6.04
CA ILE A 151 -12.69 -4.10 -6.96
C ILE A 151 -13.16 -5.51 -6.60
#